data_AF-A0A2A2IG32-F1
#
_entry.id   AF-A0A2A2IG32-F1
#
_cell.length_a   1.000
_cell.length_b   1.000
_cell.length_c   1.000
_cell.angle_alpha   90.00
_cell.angle_beta   90.00
_cell.angle_gamma   90.00
#
_symmetry.space_group_name_H-M   'P 1'
#
loop_
_entity.id
_entity.type
_entity.pdbx_description
1 polymer ?
#
loop_
_entity_poly.entity_id
_entity_poly.type
_entity_poly.pdbx_seq_one_letter_code
_entity_poly.pdbx_strand_id
1 'polypeptide(L)' 'MDVYIVLYEHHKDGIVDVLDVYSDEERANRRVRFERSVIESNPETYFRNECWYQGREIIPPVQLNTNAIIKE' A
#
# COMPACT_ATOMS: atom_id res chain seq x y z
N MET A 1 12.65 8.16 -4.36
CA MET A 1 11.41 8.14 -5.17
C MET A 1 10.33 7.61 -4.26
N ASP A 2 9.21 8.30 -4.11
CA ASP A 2 8.13 7.85 -3.22
C ASP A 2 7.13 6.97 -3.97
N VAL A 3 6.60 5.98 -3.25
CA VAL A 3 5.44 5.19 -3.65
C VAL A 3 4.34 5.33 -2.61
N TYR A 4 3.11 5.25 -3.07
CA TYR A 4 1.91 5.36 -2.28
C TYR A 4 1.21 4.00 -2.34
N ILE A 5 1.28 3.27 -1.23
CA ILE A 5 0.72 1.93 -1.10
C ILE A 5 -0.72 2.10 -0.61
N VAL A 6 -1.69 1.66 -1.41
CA VAL A 6 -3.10 1.62 -1.01
C VAL A 6 -3.33 0.36 -0.21
N LEU A 7 -3.85 0.53 1.00
CA LEU A 7 -4.07 -0.51 1.98
C LEU A 7 -5.56 -0.67 2.25
N TYR A 8 -5.94 -1.89 2.57
CA TYR A 8 -7.28 -2.28 2.93
C TYR A 8 -7.23 -3.11 4.21
N GLU A 9 -7.99 -2.72 5.23
CA GLU A 9 -8.17 -3.50 6.45
C GLU A 9 -9.55 -4.13 6.46
N HIS A 10 -9.55 -5.46 6.58
CA HIS A 10 -10.77 -6.22 6.70
C HIS A 10 -11.21 -6.27 8.18
N HIS A 11 -12.38 -5.70 8.50
CA HIS A 11 -12.80 -5.51 9.89
C HIS A 11 -13.02 -6.82 10.67
N LYS A 12 -13.33 -7.92 9.98
CA LYS A 12 -13.70 -9.18 10.63
C LYS A 12 -12.50 -9.88 11.32
N ASP A 13 -11.32 -9.71 10.75
CA ASP A 13 -10.09 -10.40 11.10
C ASP A 13 -8.90 -9.44 11.34
N GLY A 14 -9.07 -8.14 11.07
CA GLY A 14 -8.04 -7.11 11.27
C GLY A 14 -6.86 -7.29 10.31
N ILE A 15 -7.06 -8.03 9.22
CA ILE A 15 -6.00 -8.28 8.24
C ILE A 15 -5.87 -7.05 7.35
N VAL A 16 -4.64 -6.56 7.25
CA VAL A 16 -4.26 -5.46 6.35
C VAL A 16 -3.61 -6.05 5.10
N ASP A 17 -4.23 -5.82 3.95
CA ASP A 17 -3.74 -6.23 2.65
C ASP A 17 -3.36 -5.04 1.77
N VAL A 18 -2.43 -5.29 0.85
CA VAL A 18 -2.05 -4.33 -0.19
C VAL A 18 -3.01 -4.46 -1.35
N LEU A 19 -3.70 -3.37 -1.66
CA LEU A 19 -4.63 -3.31 -2.78
C LEU A 19 -3.93 -2.90 -4.07
N ASP A 20 -3.10 -1.86 -4.01
CA ASP A 20 -2.44 -1.28 -5.18
C ASP A 20 -1.24 -0.40 -4.77
N VAL A 21 -0.36 -0.08 -5.72
CA VAL A 21 0.83 0.77 -5.50
C VAL A 21 0.96 1.81 -6.62
N TYR A 22 1.03 3.08 -6.22
CA TYR A 22 1.17 4.20 -7.15
C TYR A 22 2.47 4.97 -6.94
N SER A 23 3.02 5.55 -8.00
CA SER A 23 4.10 6.55 -7.90
C SER A 23 3.59 8.00 -7.78
N ASP A 24 2.27 8.18 -7.70
CA ASP A 24 1.56 9.46 -7.73
C ASP A 24 0.52 9.50 -6.61
N GLU A 25 0.62 10.51 -5.73
CA GLU A 25 -0.24 10.64 -4.55
C GLU A 25 -1.70 10.87 -4.91
N GLU A 26 -1.97 11.69 -5.93
CA GLU A 26 -3.34 11.98 -6.33
C GLU A 26 -4.04 10.73 -6.87
N ARG A 27 -3.33 9.87 -7.60
CA ARG A 27 -3.86 8.58 -8.06
C ARG A 27 -4.19 7.66 -6.89
N ALA A 28 -3.30 7.55 -5.89
CA ALA A 28 -3.58 6.78 -4.68
C ALA A 28 -4.79 7.33 -3.91
N ASN A 29 -4.89 8.66 -3.79
CA ASN A 29 -6.04 9.32 -3.14
C ASN A 29 -7.35 9.08 -3.91
N ARG A 30 -7.34 9.17 -5.24
CA ARG A 30 -8.50 8.84 -6.09
C ARG A 30 -8.93 7.39 -5.89
N ARG A 31 -7.98 6.44 -5.82
CA ARG A 31 -8.26 5.03 -5.54
C ARG A 31 -8.93 4.84 -4.18
N VAL A 32 -8.40 5.44 -3.12
CA VAL A 32 -8.99 5.38 -1.77
C VAL A 32 -10.41 5.95 -1.74
N ARG A 33 -10.66 7.09 -2.39
CA ARG A 33 -12.01 7.67 -2.47
C ARG A 33 -13.00 6.76 -3.18
N PHE A 34 -12.58 6.13 -4.28
CA PHE A 34 -13.40 5.16 -4.99
C PHE A 34 -13.77 3.98 -4.09
N GLU A 35 -12.78 3.34 -3.45
CA GLU A 35 -13.03 2.19 -2.57
C GLU A 35 -13.96 2.55 -1.41
N ARG A 36 -13.74 3.70 -0.75
CA ARG A 36 -14.64 4.19 0.31
C ARG A 36 -16.07 4.39 -0.20
N SER A 37 -16.24 4.95 -1.40
CA SER A 37 -17.58 5.14 -1.98
C SER A 37 -18.29 3.82 -2.29
N VAL A 38 -17.55 2.79 -2.71
CA VAL A 38 -18.08 1.44 -2.96
C VAL A 38 -18.50 0.77 -1.65
N ILE A 39 -17.68 0.89 -0.60
CA ILE A 39 -17.99 0.37 0.75
C ILE A 39 -19.26 1.04 1.31
N GLU A 40 -19.36 2.36 1.21
CA GLU A 40 -20.52 3.14 1.68
C GLU A 40 -21.81 2.80 0.93
N SER A 41 -21.72 2.41 -0.34
CA SER A 41 -22.88 2.13 -1.20
C SER A 41 -23.49 0.75 -0.99
N ASN A 42 -22.87 -0.14 -0.21
CA ASN A 42 -23.34 -1.51 -0.04
C ASN A 42 -23.45 -1.92 1.45
N PRO A 43 -24.66 -1.87 2.04
CA PRO A 43 -24.91 -2.15 3.46
C PRO A 43 -24.71 -3.60 3.89
N GLU A 44 -24.49 -4.55 2.97
CA GLU A 44 -24.09 -5.92 3.33
C GLU A 44 -22.57 -6.11 3.42
N THR A 45 -21.78 -5.21 2.81
CA THR A 45 -20.33 -5.10 3.03
C THR A 45 -19.96 -4.24 4.25
N TYR A 46 -20.97 -3.77 5.00
CA TYR A 46 -20.84 -2.89 6.16
C TYR A 46 -20.34 -3.61 7.42
N PHE A 47 -19.11 -4.10 7.35
CA PHE A 47 -18.26 -4.26 8.52
C PHE A 47 -17.07 -3.34 8.30
N ARG A 48 -17.18 -2.08 8.72
CA ARG A 48 -16.13 -1.02 8.82
C ARG A 48 -14.77 -1.35 8.19
N ASN A 49 -14.73 -1.61 6.88
CA ASN A 49 -13.46 -1.85 6.21
C ASN A 49 -12.79 -0.49 6.03
N GLU A 50 -11.55 -0.38 6.48
CA GLU A 50 -10.79 0.87 6.36
C GLU A 50 -9.91 0.80 5.12
N CYS A 51 -9.96 1.85 4.30
CA CYS A 51 -9.09 2.01 3.15
C CYS A 51 -8.33 3.33 3.28
N TRP A 52 -7.01 3.29 3.14
CA TRP A 52 -6.11 4.44 3.19
C TRP A 52 -4.89 4.21 2.29
N TYR A 53 -4.04 5.22 2.13
CA TYR A 53 -2.74 5.05 1.50
C TYR A 53 -1.62 5.44 2.46
N GLN A 54 -0.47 4.78 2.31
CA GLN A 54 0.76 5.11 3.04
C GLN A 54 1.87 5.46 2.04
N GLY A 55 2.45 6.66 2.18
CA GLY A 55 3.66 7.06 1.47
C GLY A 55 4.89 6.33 2.01
N ARG A 56 5.74 5.82 1.12
CA ARG A 56 7.00 5.15 1.42
C ARG A 56 8.08 5.60 0.46
N GLU A 57 9.25 5.91 0.99
CA GLU A 57 10.43 6.12 0.17
C GLU A 57 10.95 4.78 -0.37
N ILE A 58 11.19 4.69 -1.68
CA ILE A 58 11.90 3.56 -2.29
C ILE A 58 13.37 3.65 -1.90
N ILE A 59 13.83 2.67 -1.12
CA ILE A 59 15.24 2.44 -0.87
C ILE A 59 15.79 1.67 -2.08
N PRO A 60 16.69 2.28 -2.89
CA PRO A 60 17.30 1.56 -4.00
C PRO A 60 18.10 0.36 -3.46
N PRO A 61 18.20 -0.75 -4.23
CA PRO A 61 18.97 -1.90 -3.80
C PRO A 61 20.40 -1.44 -3.50
N VAL A 62 20.88 -1.77 -2.29
CA VAL A 62 22.28 -1.53 -1.93
C VAL A 62 23.13 -2.29 -2.93
N GLN A 63 23.95 -1.57 -3.70
CA GLN A 63 25.00 -2.22 -4.49
C GLN A 63 25.97 -2.87 -3.49
N LEU A 64 25.80 -4.16 -3.25
CA LEU A 64 26.80 -4.95 -2.56
C LEU A 64 28.04 -4.94 -3.46
N ASN A 65 29.05 -4.15 -3.08
CA ASN A 65 30.37 -4.24 -3.69
C ASN A 65 30.91 -5.65 -3.39
N THR A 66 30.79 -6.55 -4.35
CA THR A 66 31.25 -7.95 -4.29
C THR A 66 32.78 -8.09 -4.22
N ASN A 67 33.53 -6.98 -4.15
CA ASN A 67 34.99 -6.98 -4.05
C ASN A 67 35.52 -7.29 -2.63
N ALA A 68 34.66 -7.65 -1.68
CA ALA A 68 35.04 -8.04 -0.32
C ALA A 68 34.70 -9.51 -0.03
N ILE A 69 35.10 -10.44 -0.90
CA ILE A 69 35.22 -11.85 -0.53
C ILE A 69 36.67 -12.28 -0.80
N ILE A 70 37.49 -11.98 0.21
CA ILE A 70 38.54 -12.80 0.83
C ILE A 70 39.32 -13.71 -0.14
N LYS A 71 40.57 -13.29 -0.41
CA LYS A 71 41.67 -14.22 -0.69
C LYS A 71 41.89 -15.08 0.55
N GLU A 72 41.71 -16.38 0.44
CA GLU A 72 42.49 -17.42 1.14
C GLU A 72 42.49 -18.71 0.30
#